data_AF-A0AAW5VG94-F1
#
_entry.id   AF-A0AAW5VG94-F1
#
_cell.length_a   1.000
_cell.length_b   1.000
_cell.length_c   1.000
_cell.angle_alpha   90.00
_cell.angle_beta   90.00
_cell.angle_gamma   90.00
#
_symmetry.space_group_name_H-M   'P 1'
#
loop_
_entity.id
_entity.type
_entity.pdbx_description
1 polymer ?
#
loop_
_entity_poly.entity_id
_entity_poly.type
_entity_poly.pdbx_seq_one_letter_code
_entity_poly.pdbx_strand_id
1 'polypeptide(L)'
;MRHAKKSLQEYKMSKIVIIFGAGCSVASGAPLMNNFIDKGDKLAYDNPDSIDIQSFNLVKKARQELQRGSIKSNIDIHNIEDFFTAFELASVFGQLGDLDQSNIDNLSIAMKKFIIQTIENSITYKLEKGFIRPHSEFNTIANFIHSLLDKKIIKNLSEITLITFNYDLNLEIALHYNNIPFSYSFSEETNIDCLKVLKLHGSINWAKDQNNNINEVLRIKDIMNSPQHIRQNRIPIRLSNNISINL
;
A
#
# COMPACT_ATOMS: atom_id res chain seq x y z
N MET A 1 -38.42 -26.60 -18.79
CA MET A 1 -37.90 -25.51 -17.93
C MET A 1 -37.19 -26.11 -16.72
N ARG A 2 -35.85 -26.24 -16.78
CA ARG A 2 -35.02 -26.64 -15.62
C ARG A 2 -34.48 -25.36 -14.99
N HIS A 3 -35.01 -24.97 -13.83
CA HIS A 3 -34.41 -23.93 -13.00
C HIS A 3 -33.11 -24.48 -12.40
N ALA A 4 -31.98 -23.89 -12.79
CA ALA A 4 -30.70 -24.13 -12.14
C ALA A 4 -30.74 -23.52 -10.73
N LYS A 5 -30.77 -24.38 -9.70
CA LYS A 5 -30.41 -24.02 -8.33
C LYS A 5 -28.91 -23.69 -8.34
N LYS A 6 -28.56 -22.41 -8.43
CA LYS A 6 -27.22 -21.95 -8.01
C LYS A 6 -27.15 -22.21 -6.51
N SER A 7 -26.36 -23.21 -6.11
CA SER A 7 -26.11 -23.49 -4.70
C SER A 7 -25.50 -22.23 -4.07
N LEU A 8 -26.14 -21.70 -3.02
CA LEU A 8 -25.53 -20.73 -2.13
C LEU A 8 -24.26 -21.37 -1.59
N GLN A 9 -23.11 -20.94 -2.11
CA GLN A 9 -21.81 -21.27 -1.54
C GLN A 9 -21.83 -20.80 -0.09
N GLU A 10 -21.64 -21.73 0.82
CA GLU A 10 -21.57 -21.45 2.25
C GLU A 10 -20.32 -20.59 2.49
N TYR A 11 -20.52 -19.27 2.61
CA TYR A 11 -19.43 -18.34 2.90
C TYR A 11 -18.91 -18.65 4.30
N LYS A 12 -17.75 -19.33 4.36
CA LYS A 12 -17.05 -19.58 5.63
C LYS A 12 -16.60 -18.24 6.21
N MET A 13 -17.36 -17.76 7.21
CA MET A 13 -17.03 -16.53 7.92
C MET A 13 -15.76 -16.71 8.75
N SER A 14 -14.89 -15.69 8.73
CA SER A 14 -13.76 -15.62 9.64
C SER A 14 -14.27 -15.49 11.08
N LYS A 15 -13.65 -16.21 12.00
CA LYS A 15 -13.98 -16.14 13.43
C LYS A 15 -13.24 -15.01 14.13
N ILE A 16 -12.07 -14.64 13.60
CA ILE A 16 -11.20 -13.63 14.18
C ILE A 16 -10.87 -12.61 13.09
N VAL A 17 -11.07 -11.33 13.42
CA VAL A 17 -10.65 -10.21 12.58
C VAL A 17 -9.66 -9.37 13.38
N ILE A 18 -8.48 -9.15 12.80
CA ILE A 18 -7.42 -8.33 13.39
C ILE A 18 -7.21 -7.12 12.49
N ILE A 19 -7.21 -5.93 13.09
CA ILE A 19 -7.13 -4.66 12.36
C ILE A 19 -5.83 -3.94 12.72
N PHE A 20 -5.05 -3.60 11.70
CA PHE A 20 -3.82 -2.82 11.79
C PHE A 20 -4.07 -1.38 11.35
N GLY A 21 -3.99 -0.44 12.28
CA GLY A 21 -4.07 0.99 11.98
C GLY A 21 -2.94 1.48 11.08
N ALA A 22 -3.13 2.66 10.48
CA ALA A 22 -2.19 3.33 9.57
C ALA A 22 -0.84 3.75 10.20
N GLY A 23 -0.68 3.56 11.52
CA GLY A 23 0.55 3.81 12.26
C GLY A 23 1.38 2.57 12.58
N CYS A 24 0.94 1.38 12.19
CA CYS A 24 1.61 0.13 12.59
C CYS A 24 3.03 0.00 12.00
N SER A 25 3.30 0.68 10.88
CA SER A 25 4.59 0.64 10.19
C SER A 25 5.54 1.78 10.54
N VAL A 26 5.21 2.62 11.55
CA VAL A 26 6.06 3.76 11.95
C VAL A 26 7.44 3.33 12.43
N ALA A 27 7.52 2.21 13.16
CA ALA A 27 8.79 1.62 13.59
C ALA A 27 9.71 1.27 12.41
N SER A 28 9.13 0.96 11.25
CA SER A 28 9.85 0.71 10.00
C SER A 28 10.23 1.99 9.25
N GLY A 29 9.80 3.16 9.72
CA GLY A 29 10.05 4.45 9.09
C GLY A 29 8.89 4.95 8.21
N ALA A 30 7.75 4.25 8.14
CA ALA A 30 6.62 4.72 7.34
C ALA A 30 6.17 6.14 7.76
N PRO A 31 5.78 7.01 6.81
CA PRO A 31 5.10 8.27 7.13
C PRO A 31 3.77 8.00 7.84
N LEU A 32 3.42 8.87 8.78
CA LEU A 32 2.06 9.03 9.27
C LEU A 32 1.33 10.05 8.40
N MET A 33 -0.01 10.04 8.42
CA MET A 33 -0.81 10.99 7.64
C MET A 33 -0.35 12.44 7.86
N ASN A 34 -0.22 12.85 9.12
CA ASN A 34 0.13 14.22 9.52
C ASN A 34 1.54 14.69 9.11
N ASN A 35 2.46 13.78 8.75
CA ASN A 35 3.81 14.12 8.31
C ASN A 35 4.16 13.54 6.94
N PHE A 36 3.17 13.00 6.22
CA PHE A 36 3.41 12.33 4.95
C PHE A 36 3.96 13.30 3.92
N ILE A 37 3.31 14.45 3.78
CA ILE A 37 3.73 15.46 2.82
C ILE A 37 5.11 16.03 3.18
N ASP A 38 5.36 16.29 4.47
CA ASP A 38 6.66 16.80 4.93
C ASP A 38 7.80 15.81 4.64
N LYS A 39 7.55 14.50 4.82
CA LYS A 39 8.53 13.46 4.42
C LYS A 39 8.76 13.45 2.92
N GLY A 40 7.71 13.59 2.10
CA GLY A 40 7.84 13.68 0.65
C GLY A 40 8.61 14.92 0.20
N ASP A 41 8.30 16.09 0.76
CA ASP A 41 9.02 17.35 0.48
C ASP A 41 10.50 17.25 0.88
N LYS A 42 10.78 16.67 2.06
CA LYS A 42 12.14 16.42 2.52
C LYS A 42 12.88 15.45 1.60
N LEU A 43 12.22 14.38 1.15
CA LEU A 43 12.81 13.42 0.22
C LEU A 43 13.20 14.07 -1.11
N ALA A 44 12.33 14.92 -1.67
CA ALA A 44 12.61 15.66 -2.89
C ALA A 44 13.77 16.64 -2.75
N TYR A 45 14.00 17.17 -1.55
CA TYR A 45 15.14 18.03 -1.25
C TYR A 45 16.43 17.22 -1.04
N ASP A 46 16.39 16.19 -0.20
CA ASP A 46 17.58 15.44 0.22
C ASP A 46 18.09 14.50 -0.88
N ASN A 47 17.21 13.89 -1.68
CA ASN A 47 17.57 12.85 -2.66
C ASN A 47 16.75 12.95 -3.97
N PRO A 48 16.82 14.07 -4.72
CA PRO A 48 16.02 14.27 -5.93
C PRO A 48 16.24 13.19 -7.00
N ASP A 49 17.45 12.63 -7.12
CA ASP A 49 17.79 11.59 -8.10
C ASP A 49 17.16 10.22 -7.80
N SER A 50 16.62 10.04 -6.59
CA SER A 50 16.00 8.78 -6.16
C SER A 50 14.53 8.66 -6.56
N ILE A 51 13.90 9.77 -6.98
CA ILE A 51 12.46 9.92 -7.19
C ILE A 51 12.13 10.53 -8.56
N ASP A 52 10.85 10.53 -8.92
CA ASP A 52 10.32 11.32 -10.02
C ASP A 52 10.06 12.76 -9.55
N ILE A 53 11.08 13.60 -9.67
CA ILE A 53 11.03 14.99 -9.22
C ILE A 53 9.94 15.80 -9.94
N GLN A 54 9.57 15.45 -11.17
CA GLN A 54 8.51 16.14 -11.90
C GLN A 54 7.15 15.90 -11.24
N SER A 55 6.88 14.64 -10.87
CA SER A 55 5.66 14.27 -10.13
C SER A 55 5.58 14.97 -8.78
N PHE A 56 6.69 15.02 -8.03
CA PHE A 56 6.73 15.71 -6.73
C PHE A 56 6.49 17.22 -6.88
N ASN A 57 7.10 17.87 -7.87
CA ASN A 57 6.90 19.28 -8.15
C ASN A 57 5.46 19.59 -8.57
N LEU A 58 4.84 18.71 -9.37
CA LEU A 58 3.46 18.86 -9.78
C LEU A 58 2.50 18.75 -8.58
N VAL A 59 2.66 17.75 -7.71
CA VAL A 59 1.87 17.63 -6.47
C VAL A 59 2.05 18.86 -5.59
N LYS A 60 3.28 19.35 -5.44
CA LYS A 60 3.58 20.56 -4.66
C LYS A 60 2.89 21.79 -5.25
N LYS A 61 2.93 21.98 -6.56
CA LYS A 61 2.26 23.09 -7.25
C LYS A 61 0.74 23.00 -7.09
N ALA A 62 0.15 21.82 -7.28
CA ALA A 62 -1.28 21.60 -7.12
C ALA A 62 -1.77 21.86 -5.69
N ARG A 63 -0.99 21.45 -4.68
CA ARG A 63 -1.26 21.79 -3.27
C ARG A 63 -1.28 23.30 -3.04
N GLN A 64 -0.35 24.05 -3.64
CA GLN A 64 -0.33 25.51 -3.53
C GLN A 64 -1.58 26.15 -4.17
N GLU A 65 -2.02 25.65 -5.32
CA GLU A 65 -3.25 26.11 -5.96
C GLU A 65 -4.50 25.78 -5.13
N LEU A 66 -4.58 24.58 -4.56
CA LEU A 66 -5.65 24.20 -3.63
C LEU A 66 -5.67 25.13 -2.41
N GLN A 67 -4.52 25.39 -1.78
CA GLN A 67 -4.43 26.28 -0.62
C GLN A 67 -4.88 27.72 -0.91
N ARG A 68 -4.62 28.22 -2.12
CA ARG A 68 -5.09 29.54 -2.57
C ARG A 68 -6.60 29.57 -2.73
N GLY A 69 -7.20 28.50 -3.27
CA GLY A 69 -8.64 28.38 -3.48
C GLY A 69 -9.44 27.97 -2.23
N SER A 70 -8.81 27.28 -1.28
CA SER A 70 -9.46 26.64 -0.13
C SER A 70 -9.70 27.56 1.06
N ILE A 71 -9.54 28.88 0.91
CA ILE A 71 -9.83 29.87 1.98
C ILE A 71 -11.27 29.74 2.52
N LYS A 72 -12.17 29.08 1.77
CA LYS A 72 -13.57 28.81 2.16
C LYS A 72 -13.93 27.33 2.34
N SER A 73 -13.02 26.38 2.11
CA SER A 73 -13.28 24.94 2.23
C SER A 73 -12.45 24.33 3.35
N ASN A 74 -13.05 23.40 4.09
CA ASN A 74 -12.42 22.75 5.25
C ASN A 74 -11.51 21.57 4.83
N ILE A 75 -10.71 21.76 3.77
CA ILE A 75 -9.81 20.74 3.23
C ILE A 75 -8.61 20.63 4.18
N ASP A 76 -8.37 19.43 4.72
CA ASP A 76 -7.17 19.18 5.53
C ASP A 76 -5.97 19.01 4.60
N ILE A 77 -5.17 20.07 4.50
CA ILE A 77 -3.96 20.12 3.69
C ILE A 77 -2.82 19.22 4.20
N HIS A 78 -3.04 18.48 5.28
CA HIS A 78 -2.14 17.46 5.78
C HIS A 78 -2.66 16.05 5.53
N ASN A 79 -3.90 15.89 5.04
CA ASN A 79 -4.47 14.60 4.70
C ASN A 79 -4.25 14.30 3.20
N ILE A 80 -3.53 13.22 2.90
CA ILE A 80 -3.27 12.80 1.51
C ILE A 80 -4.55 12.38 0.79
N GLU A 81 -5.55 11.89 1.52
CA GLU A 81 -6.84 11.45 0.96
C GLU A 81 -7.69 12.64 0.50
N ASP A 82 -7.63 13.75 1.26
CA ASP A 82 -8.29 15.00 0.89
C ASP A 82 -7.67 15.58 -0.39
N PHE A 83 -6.35 15.53 -0.52
CA PHE A 83 -5.66 15.93 -1.76
C PHE A 83 -6.01 15.03 -2.93
N PHE A 84 -6.01 13.71 -2.71
CA PHE A 84 -6.35 12.77 -3.77
C PHE A 84 -7.77 13.03 -4.30
N THR A 85 -8.73 13.20 -3.38
CA THR A 85 -10.12 13.55 -3.72
C THR A 85 -10.19 14.86 -4.48
N ALA A 86 -9.49 15.89 -4.01
CA ALA A 86 -9.48 17.20 -4.67
C ALA A 86 -8.85 17.16 -6.07
N PHE A 87 -7.80 16.35 -6.27
CA PHE A 87 -7.16 16.17 -7.58
C PHE A 87 -8.05 15.39 -8.55
N GLU A 88 -8.72 14.34 -8.09
CA GLU A 88 -9.69 13.61 -8.93
C GLU A 88 -10.87 14.53 -9.34
N LEU A 89 -11.37 15.36 -8.41
CA LEU A 89 -12.38 16.37 -8.74
C LEU A 89 -11.85 17.40 -9.74
N ALA A 90 -10.61 17.87 -9.57
CA ALA A 90 -9.98 18.79 -10.53
C ALA A 90 -9.90 18.18 -11.94
N SER A 91 -9.55 16.90 -12.05
CA SER A 91 -9.54 16.18 -13.33
C SER A 91 -10.95 16.04 -13.93
N VAL A 92 -11.98 15.83 -13.10
CA VAL A 92 -13.39 15.78 -13.57
C VAL A 92 -13.87 17.14 -14.08
N PHE A 93 -13.52 18.23 -13.40
CA PHE A 93 -13.96 19.58 -13.77
C PHE A 93 -13.02 20.27 -14.79
N GLY A 94 -11.83 19.73 -15.02
CA GLY A 94 -10.83 20.31 -15.92
C GLY A 94 -10.22 21.61 -15.39
N GLN A 95 -10.26 21.86 -14.08
CA GLN A 95 -9.73 23.10 -13.50
C GLN A 95 -9.18 22.91 -12.09
N LEU A 96 -7.98 23.47 -11.85
CA LEU A 96 -7.42 23.67 -10.51
C LEU A 96 -6.46 24.87 -10.51
N GLY A 97 -6.96 26.02 -10.05
CA GLY A 97 -6.18 27.27 -10.03
C GLY A 97 -5.61 27.60 -11.42
N ASP A 98 -4.31 27.90 -11.46
CA ASP A 98 -3.57 28.24 -12.69
C ASP A 98 -2.89 27.02 -13.36
N LEU A 99 -3.29 25.79 -13.02
CA LEU A 99 -2.78 24.60 -13.72
C LEU A 99 -3.39 24.49 -15.11
N ASP A 100 -2.53 24.22 -16.11
CA ASP A 100 -2.99 23.85 -17.44
C ASP A 100 -3.61 22.44 -17.46
N GLN A 101 -4.37 22.15 -18.51
CA GLN A 101 -5.08 20.87 -18.66
C GLN A 101 -4.13 19.67 -18.61
N SER A 102 -2.93 19.78 -19.23
CA SER A 102 -1.96 18.68 -19.24
C SER A 102 -1.48 18.33 -17.84
N ASN A 103 -1.23 19.34 -17.00
CA ASN A 103 -0.87 19.14 -15.61
C ASN A 103 -2.04 18.50 -14.83
N ILE A 104 -3.27 18.98 -15.03
CA ILE A 104 -4.48 18.44 -14.39
C ILE A 104 -4.68 16.96 -14.73
N ASP A 105 -4.52 16.58 -16.00
CA ASP A 105 -4.66 15.20 -16.48
C ASP A 105 -3.61 14.27 -15.85
N ASN A 106 -2.46 14.82 -15.45
CA ASN A 106 -1.35 14.07 -14.85
C ASN A 106 -1.37 14.05 -13.31
N LEU A 107 -2.27 14.78 -12.64
CA LEU A 107 -2.26 14.91 -11.17
C LEU A 107 -2.43 13.58 -10.44
N SER A 108 -3.39 12.75 -10.87
CA SER A 108 -3.64 11.44 -10.25
C SER A 108 -2.39 10.54 -10.31
N ILE A 109 -1.72 10.54 -11.48
CA ILE A 109 -0.49 9.76 -11.70
C ILE A 109 0.65 10.31 -10.83
N ALA A 110 0.82 11.63 -10.80
CA ALA A 110 1.86 12.29 -10.00
C ALA A 110 1.66 12.04 -8.50
N MET A 111 0.43 12.09 -8.01
CA MET A 111 0.10 11.81 -6.61
C MET A 111 0.37 10.35 -6.22
N LYS A 112 0.04 9.40 -7.09
CA LYS A 112 0.36 7.98 -6.85
C LYS A 112 1.86 7.75 -6.77
N LYS A 113 2.63 8.32 -7.69
CA LYS A 113 4.10 8.27 -7.66
C LYS A 113 4.66 8.92 -6.39
N PHE A 114 4.12 10.06 -5.98
CA PHE A 114 4.48 10.74 -4.74
C PHE A 114 4.27 9.83 -3.53
N ILE A 115 3.10 9.19 -3.41
CA ILE A 115 2.79 8.27 -2.30
C ILE A 115 3.76 7.08 -2.30
N ILE A 116 3.88 6.39 -3.43
CA ILE A 116 4.72 5.19 -3.58
C ILE A 116 6.17 5.50 -3.25
N GLN A 117 6.75 6.51 -3.90
CA GLN A 117 8.16 6.84 -3.71
C GLN A 117 8.43 7.40 -2.31
N THR A 118 7.48 8.11 -1.69
CA THR A 118 7.62 8.54 -0.30
C THR A 118 7.68 7.32 0.63
N ILE A 119 6.80 6.34 0.46
CA ILE A 119 6.79 5.11 1.28
C ILE A 119 8.06 4.30 1.05
N GLU A 120 8.42 4.02 -0.21
CA GLU A 120 9.56 3.16 -0.53
C GLU A 120 10.90 3.76 -0.07
N ASN A 121 11.04 5.09 -0.07
CA ASN A 121 12.25 5.76 0.43
C ASN A 121 12.22 6.01 1.95
N SER A 122 11.03 6.00 2.58
CA SER A 122 10.91 6.20 4.03
C SER A 122 11.08 4.91 4.82
N ILE A 123 10.63 3.79 4.27
CA ILE A 123 10.66 2.51 4.97
C ILE A 123 12.04 1.86 4.86
N THR A 124 12.50 1.37 6.00
CA THR A 124 13.76 0.64 6.13
C THR A 124 13.48 -0.80 6.55
N TYR A 125 14.16 -1.74 5.91
CA TYR A 125 14.10 -3.15 6.26
C TYR A 125 15.42 -3.60 6.86
N LYS A 126 15.36 -4.45 7.89
CA LYS A 126 16.55 -5.06 8.47
C LYS A 126 17.06 -6.15 7.53
N LEU A 127 18.35 -6.15 7.24
CA LEU A 127 19.01 -7.23 6.49
C LEU A 127 19.80 -8.11 7.45
N GLU A 128 19.57 -9.42 7.40
CA GLU A 128 20.33 -10.40 8.17
C GLU A 128 20.78 -11.54 7.25
N LYS A 129 22.09 -11.79 7.18
CA LYS A 129 22.70 -12.80 6.28
C LYS A 129 22.27 -12.63 4.81
N GLY A 130 22.00 -11.40 4.41
CA GLY A 130 21.54 -11.06 3.06
C GLY A 130 20.06 -11.24 2.82
N PHE A 131 19.24 -11.59 3.82
CA PHE A 131 17.79 -11.68 3.67
C PHE A 131 17.08 -10.55 4.40
N ILE A 132 15.96 -10.09 3.86
CA ILE A 132 15.08 -9.15 4.56
C ILE A 132 14.49 -9.85 5.79
N ARG A 133 14.56 -9.17 6.93
CA ARG A 133 13.89 -9.57 8.16
C ARG A 133 12.75 -8.59 8.45
N PRO A 134 11.59 -9.10 8.89
CA PRO A 134 10.53 -8.23 9.39
C PRO A 134 10.96 -7.51 10.67
N HIS A 135 10.30 -6.39 10.96
CA HIS A 135 10.43 -5.75 12.26
C HIS A 135 9.78 -6.60 13.36
N SER A 136 10.30 -6.47 14.58
CA SER A 136 9.91 -7.28 15.75
C SER A 136 8.41 -7.25 16.06
N GLU A 137 7.80 -6.11 15.82
CA GLU A 137 6.40 -5.80 16.04
C GLU A 137 5.52 -6.69 15.15
N PHE A 138 5.90 -6.84 13.88
CA PHE A 138 5.19 -7.72 12.95
C PHE A 138 5.52 -9.22 13.17
N ASN A 139 6.69 -9.56 13.73
CA ASN A 139 6.92 -10.93 14.20
C ASN A 139 6.01 -11.32 15.36
N THR A 140 5.62 -10.35 16.20
CA THR A 140 4.71 -10.61 17.32
C THR A 140 3.34 -11.08 16.82
N ILE A 141 2.84 -10.55 15.69
CA ILE A 141 1.58 -11.06 15.13
C ILE A 141 1.72 -12.49 14.60
N ALA A 142 2.81 -12.82 13.91
CA ALA A 142 3.02 -14.18 13.42
C ALA A 142 3.05 -15.19 14.58
N ASN A 143 3.77 -14.87 15.66
CA ASN A 143 3.78 -15.66 16.89
C ASN A 143 2.39 -15.80 17.52
N PHE A 144 1.61 -14.71 17.53
CA PHE A 144 0.24 -14.75 18.02
C PHE A 144 -0.63 -15.70 17.18
N ILE A 145 -0.56 -15.64 15.85
CA ILE A 145 -1.29 -16.53 14.94
C ILE A 145 -0.92 -18.00 15.19
N HIS A 146 0.38 -18.33 15.31
CA HIS A 146 0.81 -19.68 15.68
C HIS A 146 0.24 -20.11 17.03
N SER A 147 0.24 -19.23 18.03
CA SER A 147 -0.33 -19.55 19.34
C SER A 147 -1.82 -19.87 19.30
N LEU A 148 -2.58 -19.26 18.39
CA LEU A 148 -4.01 -19.55 18.20
C LEU A 148 -4.22 -20.95 17.59
N LEU A 149 -3.35 -21.36 16.66
CA LEU A 149 -3.35 -22.71 16.08
C LEU A 149 -2.94 -23.76 17.12
N ASP A 150 -1.83 -23.54 17.82
CA ASP A 150 -1.27 -24.48 18.80
C ASP A 150 -2.25 -24.74 19.96
N LYS A 151 -2.91 -23.68 20.43
CA LYS A 151 -3.94 -23.77 21.48
C LYS A 151 -5.29 -24.27 20.95
N LYS A 152 -5.40 -24.58 19.65
CA LYS A 152 -6.62 -25.05 18.97
C LYS A 152 -7.81 -24.08 19.13
N ILE A 153 -7.52 -22.79 19.28
CA ILE A 153 -8.54 -21.73 19.32
C ILE A 153 -9.15 -21.56 17.92
N ILE A 154 -8.29 -21.65 16.89
CA ILE A 154 -8.69 -21.79 15.50
C ILE A 154 -8.30 -23.16 14.97
N LYS A 155 -9.03 -23.65 13.97
CA LYS A 155 -8.73 -24.93 13.30
C LYS A 155 -7.87 -24.75 12.05
N ASN A 156 -7.95 -23.59 11.41
CA ASN A 156 -7.36 -23.31 10.12
C ASN A 156 -6.99 -21.81 10.05
N LEU A 157 -6.02 -21.45 9.21
CA LEU A 157 -5.66 -20.05 8.98
C LEU A 157 -6.81 -19.26 8.34
N SER A 158 -7.61 -19.91 7.50
CA SER A 158 -8.81 -19.33 6.88
C SER A 158 -9.87 -18.82 7.86
N GLU A 159 -9.75 -19.11 9.16
CA GLU A 159 -10.61 -18.55 10.21
C GLU A 159 -10.19 -17.15 10.68
N ILE A 160 -9.03 -16.64 10.21
CA ILE A 160 -8.50 -15.32 10.53
C ILE A 160 -8.52 -14.42 9.28
N THR A 161 -9.02 -13.20 9.45
CA THR A 161 -8.83 -12.09 8.50
C THR A 161 -7.99 -11.01 9.14
N LEU A 162 -6.98 -10.54 8.40
CA LEU A 162 -6.20 -9.35 8.72
C LEU A 162 -6.68 -8.19 7.84
N ILE A 163 -6.96 -7.05 8.45
CA ILE A 163 -7.27 -5.79 7.75
C ILE A 163 -6.15 -4.81 8.07
N THR A 164 -5.57 -4.17 7.06
CA THR A 164 -4.53 -3.14 7.25
C THR A 164 -4.86 -1.90 6.43
N PHE A 165 -4.58 -0.74 7.02
CA PHE A 165 -4.66 0.56 6.35
C PHE A 165 -3.31 1.03 5.81
N ASN A 166 -2.26 0.22 5.99
CA ASN A 166 -0.91 0.55 5.53
C ASN A 166 -0.72 0.13 4.07
N TYR A 167 -0.08 0.99 3.28
CA TYR A 167 0.27 0.74 1.88
C TYR A 167 1.51 -0.17 1.72
N ASP A 168 2.37 -0.22 2.73
CA ASP A 168 3.64 -0.94 2.72
C ASP A 168 3.51 -2.46 2.92
N LEU A 169 4.63 -3.18 2.87
CA LEU A 169 4.67 -4.65 2.85
C LEU A 169 5.17 -5.27 4.16
N ASN A 170 5.27 -4.51 5.27
CA ASN A 170 5.86 -5.04 6.51
C ASN A 170 5.10 -6.24 7.06
N LEU A 171 3.76 -6.22 7.00
CA LEU A 171 2.92 -7.32 7.46
C LEU A 171 3.18 -8.58 6.63
N GLU A 172 3.16 -8.45 5.30
CA GLU A 172 3.29 -9.57 4.38
C GLU A 172 4.69 -10.15 4.37
N ILE A 173 5.72 -9.32 4.54
CA ILE A 173 7.09 -9.78 4.80
C ILE A 173 7.13 -10.62 6.08
N ALA A 174 6.47 -10.20 7.17
CA ALA A 174 6.45 -10.97 8.41
C ALA A 174 5.69 -12.29 8.26
N LEU A 175 4.56 -12.31 7.57
CA LEU A 175 3.81 -13.53 7.30
C LEU A 175 4.64 -14.51 6.45
N HIS A 176 5.24 -14.03 5.36
CA HIS A 176 6.10 -14.86 4.51
C HIS A 176 7.31 -15.39 5.27
N TYR A 177 7.96 -14.53 6.05
CA TYR A 177 9.12 -14.89 6.87
C TYR A 177 8.81 -16.04 7.85
N ASN A 178 7.62 -16.05 8.43
CA ASN A 178 7.18 -17.08 9.37
C ASN A 178 6.45 -18.25 8.69
N ASN A 179 6.54 -18.37 7.36
CA ASN A 179 5.87 -19.42 6.57
C ASN A 179 4.34 -19.47 6.78
N ILE A 180 3.71 -18.32 6.99
CA ILE A 180 2.26 -18.21 7.12
C ILE A 180 1.68 -17.84 5.74
N PRO A 181 0.98 -18.77 5.06
CA PRO A 181 0.38 -18.47 3.77
C PRO A 181 -0.74 -17.44 3.92
N PHE A 182 -0.81 -16.51 2.97
CA PHE A 182 -1.85 -15.49 2.93
C PHE A 182 -2.30 -15.22 1.49
N SER A 183 -3.47 -14.59 1.36
CA SER A 183 -4.06 -14.16 0.10
C SER A 183 -4.67 -12.78 0.22
N TYR A 184 -4.50 -11.95 -0.81
CA TYR A 184 -5.21 -10.67 -0.97
C TYR A 184 -6.66 -10.84 -1.46
N SER A 185 -7.10 -12.08 -1.68
CA SER A 185 -8.45 -12.42 -2.17
C SER A 185 -8.78 -11.80 -3.55
N PHE A 186 -7.79 -11.65 -4.43
CA PHE A 186 -8.00 -11.19 -5.81
C PHE A 186 -8.76 -12.20 -6.68
N SER A 187 -8.59 -13.49 -6.41
CA SER A 187 -9.28 -14.58 -7.10
C SER A 187 -10.26 -15.28 -6.17
N GLU A 188 -11.31 -15.87 -6.74
CA GLU A 188 -12.30 -16.69 -6.02
C GLU A 188 -11.77 -18.09 -5.65
N GLU A 189 -10.46 -18.32 -5.69
CA GLU A 189 -9.88 -19.61 -5.32
C GLU A 189 -10.05 -19.84 -3.81
N THR A 190 -11.02 -20.69 -3.50
CA THR A 190 -11.60 -20.85 -2.15
C THR A 190 -10.97 -21.98 -1.33
N ASN A 191 -9.97 -22.68 -1.87
CA ASN A 191 -9.52 -23.98 -1.33
C ASN A 191 -8.10 -24.00 -0.72
N ILE A 192 -7.43 -22.88 -0.55
CA ILE A 192 -6.12 -22.83 0.12
C ILE A 192 -6.31 -22.36 1.56
N ASP A 193 -5.89 -23.16 2.55
CA ASP A 193 -5.89 -22.71 3.94
C ASP A 193 -4.83 -21.64 4.15
N CYS A 194 -5.26 -20.38 4.09
CA CYS A 194 -4.41 -19.21 4.19
C CYS A 194 -5.14 -18.07 4.90
N LEU A 195 -4.37 -17.12 5.43
CA LEU A 195 -4.91 -15.88 5.97
C LEU A 195 -5.48 -15.01 4.86
N LYS A 196 -6.62 -14.38 5.12
CA LYS A 196 -7.14 -13.30 4.26
C LYS A 196 -6.50 -11.99 4.70
N VAL A 197 -5.81 -11.29 3.80
CA VAL A 197 -5.22 -9.96 4.05
C VAL A 197 -5.94 -8.94 3.20
N LEU A 198 -6.66 -8.02 3.83
CA LEU A 198 -7.42 -6.98 3.17
C LEU A 198 -6.71 -5.62 3.37
N LYS A 199 -6.32 -4.97 2.27
CA LYS A 199 -5.76 -3.62 2.29
C LYS A 199 -6.74 -2.66 1.64
N LEU A 200 -7.36 -1.80 2.44
CA LEU A 200 -8.50 -1.00 2.01
C LEU A 200 -8.10 0.20 1.14
N HIS A 201 -6.85 0.66 1.26
CA HIS A 201 -6.30 1.79 0.50
C HIS A 201 -5.40 1.36 -0.65
N GLY A 202 -5.36 0.07 -0.98
CA GLY A 202 -4.39 -0.48 -1.93
C GLY A 202 -3.06 -0.87 -1.30
N SER A 203 -2.06 -1.13 -2.14
CA SER A 203 -0.73 -1.59 -1.73
C SER A 203 0.31 -1.18 -2.76
N ILE A 204 1.55 -0.95 -2.32
CA ILE A 204 2.66 -0.65 -3.22
C ILE A 204 3.03 -1.84 -4.12
N ASN A 205 2.64 -3.08 -3.79
CA ASN A 205 2.89 -4.24 -4.67
C ASN A 205 1.73 -4.58 -5.60
N TRP A 206 0.71 -3.73 -5.73
CA TRP A 206 -0.47 -3.99 -6.56
C TRP A 206 -0.48 -3.11 -7.81
N ALA A 207 -1.07 -3.63 -8.89
CA ALA A 207 -1.41 -2.82 -10.05
C ALA A 207 -2.65 -3.37 -10.77
N LYS A 208 -3.23 -2.57 -11.66
CA LYS A 208 -4.28 -3.04 -12.55
C LYS A 208 -3.70 -3.53 -13.87
N ASP A 209 -4.27 -4.62 -14.39
CA ASP A 209 -4.02 -5.04 -15.76
C ASP A 209 -4.85 -4.22 -16.76
N GLN A 210 -4.72 -4.52 -18.05
CA GLN A 210 -5.48 -3.85 -19.13
C GLN A 210 -7.00 -4.07 -19.02
N ASN A 211 -7.43 -5.08 -18.28
CA ASN A 211 -8.83 -5.43 -18.04
C ASN A 211 -9.36 -4.85 -16.71
N ASN A 212 -8.59 -3.97 -16.06
CA ASN A 212 -8.89 -3.39 -14.74
C ASN A 212 -8.90 -4.38 -13.56
N ASN A 213 -8.36 -5.60 -13.72
CA ASN A 213 -8.21 -6.52 -12.59
C ASN A 213 -7.00 -6.13 -11.75
N ILE A 214 -7.14 -6.16 -10.43
CA ILE A 214 -6.04 -5.91 -9.49
C ILE A 214 -5.20 -7.18 -9.35
N ASN A 215 -3.89 -7.04 -9.53
CA ASN A 215 -2.92 -8.12 -9.45
C ASN A 215 -1.72 -7.72 -8.59
N GLU A 216 -1.09 -8.71 -7.96
CA GLU A 216 0.21 -8.53 -7.32
C GLU A 216 1.31 -8.45 -8.39
N VAL A 217 1.97 -7.31 -8.50
CA VAL A 217 3.06 -7.07 -9.47
C VAL A 217 4.44 -7.26 -8.87
N LEU A 218 4.56 -7.20 -7.54
CA LEU A 218 5.78 -7.55 -6.81
C LEU A 218 5.47 -8.59 -5.75
N ARG A 219 5.95 -9.81 -5.96
CA ARG A 219 5.74 -10.88 -5.00
C ARG A 219 6.71 -10.77 -3.84
N ILE A 220 6.21 -10.97 -2.62
CA ILE A 220 7.03 -10.93 -1.40
C ILE A 220 8.23 -11.88 -1.47
N LYS A 221 8.03 -13.09 -2.04
CA LYS A 221 9.11 -14.06 -2.24
C LYS A 221 10.24 -13.50 -3.11
N ASP A 222 9.91 -12.69 -4.11
CA ASP A 222 10.88 -12.15 -5.08
C ASP A 222 11.68 -11.02 -4.40
N ILE A 223 10.99 -10.19 -3.61
CA ILE A 223 11.57 -9.12 -2.77
C ILE A 223 12.55 -9.72 -1.74
N MET A 224 12.16 -10.79 -1.03
CA MET A 224 12.98 -11.40 0.02
C MET A 224 14.19 -12.17 -0.53
N ASN A 225 14.10 -12.73 -1.74
CA ASN A 225 15.17 -13.51 -2.36
C ASN A 225 16.12 -12.69 -3.25
N SER A 226 15.79 -11.42 -3.55
CA SER A 226 16.61 -10.55 -4.42
C SER A 226 17.23 -9.36 -3.67
N PRO A 227 18.04 -9.61 -2.62
CA PRO A 227 18.67 -8.56 -1.81
C PRO A 227 19.74 -7.79 -2.58
N GLN A 228 20.17 -8.23 -3.77
CA GLN A 228 21.21 -7.57 -4.55
C GLN A 228 20.78 -6.17 -5.02
N HIS A 229 19.47 -5.92 -5.19
CA HIS A 229 18.93 -4.58 -5.41
C HIS A 229 18.88 -3.72 -4.12
N ILE A 230 19.10 -4.32 -2.95
CA ILE A 230 18.97 -3.71 -1.61
C ILE A 230 20.35 -3.55 -0.92
N ARG A 231 21.38 -4.26 -1.40
CA ARG A 231 22.75 -4.30 -0.84
C ARG A 231 23.48 -2.96 -0.85
N GLN A 232 23.04 -1.99 -1.65
CA GLN A 232 23.46 -0.60 -1.48
C GLN A 232 22.42 0.04 -0.57
N ASN A 233 22.77 0.17 0.71
CA ASN A 233 21.91 0.70 1.77
C ASN A 233 20.92 1.75 1.25
N ARG A 234 19.62 1.47 1.38
CA ARG A 234 18.47 2.35 1.12
C ARG A 234 17.89 2.37 -0.30
N ILE A 235 18.09 1.36 -1.15
CA ILE A 235 17.41 1.37 -2.45
C ILE A 235 15.89 1.07 -2.27
N PRO A 236 15.01 1.99 -2.68
CA PRO A 236 13.55 1.78 -2.76
C PRO A 236 13.22 0.52 -3.56
N ILE A 237 12.14 -0.19 -3.20
CA ILE A 237 11.64 -1.32 -4.01
C ILE A 237 11.03 -0.76 -5.30
N ARG A 238 11.85 -0.37 -6.27
CA ARG A 238 11.36 0.26 -7.51
C ARG A 238 10.49 -0.70 -8.30
N LEU A 239 9.19 -0.44 -8.35
CA LEU A 239 8.30 -0.95 -9.40
C LEU A 239 8.79 -0.43 -10.75
N SER A 240 8.87 -1.29 -11.76
CA SER A 240 9.30 -0.88 -13.09
C SER A 240 8.37 0.20 -13.67
N ASN A 241 8.94 1.18 -14.37
CA ASN A 241 8.27 2.41 -14.86
C ASN A 241 7.06 2.22 -15.80
N ASN A 242 6.67 0.98 -16.13
CA ASN A 242 5.65 0.67 -17.13
C ASN A 242 4.34 0.14 -16.53
N ILE A 243 4.15 0.22 -15.21
CA ILE A 243 2.99 -0.36 -14.54
C ILE A 243 2.11 0.77 -13.98
N SER A 244 0.90 0.89 -14.52
CA SER A 244 -0.14 1.78 -13.99
C SER A 244 -0.68 1.24 -12.68
N ILE A 245 -0.29 1.87 -11.58
CA ILE A 245 -0.76 1.53 -10.23
C ILE A 245 -2.04 2.33 -9.96
N ASN A 246 -3.04 1.72 -9.32
CA ASN A 246 -4.20 2.43 -8.80
C ASN A 246 -4.21 2.27 -7.28
N LEU A 247 -4.03 3.41 -6.59
CA LEU A 247 -4.42 3.65 -5.20
C LEU A 247 -5.82 4.25 -5.20
#